data_AF-G2H1W2-F1
#
_entry.id   AF-G2H1W2-F1
#
_cell.length_a   1.000
_cell.length_b   1.000
_cell.length_c   1.000
_cell.angle_alpha   90.00
_cell.angle_beta   90.00
_cell.angle_gamma   90.00
#
_symmetry.space_group_name_H-M   'P 1'
#
loop_
_entity.id
_entity.type
_entity.pdbx_description
1 polymer ?
#
loop_
_entity_poly.entity_id
_entity_poly.type
_entity_poly.pdbx_seq_one_letter_code
_entity_poly.pdbx_strand_id
1 'polypeptide(L)'
;MATSIKLDDDLKSRIHHLADRQRRSAHWIMREAIRDYVEREEKHENFKQEALGSWAIYQKTGRHLSGDEVRVWLQTWVPIRNRDTPVPQIIITEGAAQGFGALSAFFGRKN
;
A
#
# COMPACT_ATOMS: atom_id res chain seq x y z
N MET A 1 -8.19 -0.82 -25.58
CA MET A 1 -7.31 -0.20 -26.58
C MET A 1 -6.02 -1.00 -26.66
N ALA A 2 -5.43 -1.16 -27.84
CA ALA A 2 -4.18 -1.91 -28.00
C ALA A 2 -2.99 -0.94 -27.99
N THR A 3 -2.04 -1.18 -27.10
CA THR A 3 -0.79 -0.42 -27.00
C THR A 3 0.37 -1.33 -27.38
N SER A 4 1.21 -0.91 -28.32
CA SER A 4 2.41 -1.66 -28.70
C SER A 4 3.56 -1.32 -27.74
N ILE A 5 4.21 -2.33 -27.18
CA ILE A 5 5.30 -2.18 -26.21
C ILE A 5 6.55 -2.83 -26.82
N LYS A 6 7.67 -2.09 -26.81
CA LYS A 6 8.96 -2.63 -27.23
C LYS A 6 9.60 -3.38 -26.06
N LEU A 7 10.00 -4.61 -26.31
CA LEU A 7 10.73 -5.48 -25.37
C LEU A 7 12.02 -5.89 -26.05
N ASP A 8 13.12 -5.91 -25.29
CA ASP A 8 14.36 -6.54 -25.74
C ASP A 8 14.21 -8.08 -25.77
N ASP A 9 15.11 -8.73 -26.50
CA ASP A 9 15.04 -10.17 -26.74
C ASP A 9 15.27 -11.01 -25.46
N ASP A 10 16.08 -10.51 -24.51
CA ASP A 10 16.29 -11.19 -23.21
C ASP A 10 15.01 -11.22 -22.39
N LEU A 11 14.38 -10.05 -22.21
CA LEU A 11 13.15 -9.92 -21.46
C LEU A 11 12.02 -10.71 -22.11
N LYS A 12 11.91 -10.67 -23.43
CA LYS A 12 10.93 -11.47 -24.18
C LYS A 12 11.12 -12.97 -23.92
N SER A 13 12.36 -13.48 -23.99
CA SER A 13 12.67 -14.88 -23.71
C SER A 13 12.28 -15.27 -22.28
N ARG A 14 12.63 -14.45 -21.29
CA ARG A 14 12.29 -14.68 -19.88
C ARG A 14 10.79 -14.70 -19.63
N ILE A 15 10.03 -13.83 -20.30
CA ILE A 15 8.57 -13.82 -20.19
C ILE A 15 7.98 -15.10 -20.80
N HIS A 16 8.46 -15.55 -21.95
CA HIS A 16 8.01 -16.81 -22.55
C HIS A 16 8.27 -18.00 -21.65
N HIS A 17 9.50 -18.14 -21.13
CA HIS A 17 9.82 -19.20 -20.18
C HIS A 17 8.95 -19.17 -18.91
N LEU A 18 8.67 -17.96 -18.41
CA LEU A 18 7.80 -17.79 -17.24
C LEU A 18 6.35 -18.19 -17.55
N ALA A 19 5.86 -17.81 -18.73
CA ALA A 19 4.52 -18.12 -19.22
C ALA A 19 4.33 -19.64 -19.38
N ASP A 20 5.31 -20.33 -19.96
CA ASP A 20 5.31 -21.79 -20.13
C ASP A 20 5.26 -22.51 -18.78
N ARG A 21 6.10 -22.09 -17.83
CA ARG A 21 6.12 -22.65 -16.47
C ARG A 21 4.80 -22.47 -15.74
N GLN A 22 4.15 -21.33 -15.92
CA GLN A 22 2.88 -21.00 -15.26
C GLN A 22 1.64 -21.47 -16.06
N ARG A 23 1.83 -22.06 -17.25
CA ARG A 23 0.76 -22.42 -18.20
C ARG A 23 -0.17 -21.24 -18.51
N ARG A 24 0.42 -20.06 -18.71
CA ARG A 24 -0.27 -18.82 -19.09
C ARG A 24 0.28 -18.32 -20.42
N SER A 25 -0.43 -17.39 -21.06
CA SER A 25 0.11 -16.73 -22.25
C SER A 25 1.12 -15.64 -21.86
N ALA A 26 2.13 -15.41 -22.69
CA ALA A 26 3.09 -14.33 -22.50
C ALA A 26 2.40 -12.96 -22.36
N HIS A 27 1.34 -12.73 -23.15
CA HIS A 27 0.53 -11.52 -23.05
C HIS A 27 -0.17 -11.36 -21.69
N TRP A 28 -0.67 -12.46 -21.10
CA TRP A 28 -1.26 -12.42 -19.76
C TRP A 28 -0.22 -12.03 -18.71
N ILE A 29 0.98 -12.62 -18.76
CA ILE A 29 2.10 -12.30 -17.86
C ILE A 29 2.49 -10.83 -17.97
N MET A 30 2.59 -10.29 -19.19
CA MET A 30 2.92 -8.88 -19.41
C MET A 30 1.87 -7.94 -18.80
N ARG A 31 0.58 -8.22 -19.02
CA ARG A 31 -0.51 -7.41 -18.46
C ARG A 31 -0.51 -7.42 -16.95
N GLU A 32 -0.27 -8.59 -16.36
CA GLU A 32 -0.25 -8.71 -14.91
C GLU A 32 0.95 -7.99 -14.30
N ALA A 33 2.14 -8.13 -14.90
CA ALA A 33 3.32 -7.41 -14.46
C ALA A 33 3.15 -5.88 -14.50
N ILE A 34 2.49 -5.35 -15.54
CA ILE A 34 2.19 -3.92 -15.66
C ILE A 34 1.21 -3.48 -14.56
N ARG A 35 0.15 -4.25 -14.33
CA ARG A 35 -0.83 -3.96 -13.28
C ARG A 35 -0.17 -3.91 -11.91
N ASP A 36 0.59 -4.95 -11.58
CA ASP A 36 1.29 -5.05 -10.30
C ASP A 36 2.29 -3.92 -10.11
N TYR A 37 2.92 -3.44 -11.18
CA TYR A 37 3.81 -2.28 -11.13
C TYR A 37 3.02 -1.00 -10.85
N VAL A 38 1.96 -0.73 -11.61
CA VAL A 38 1.14 0.47 -11.46
C VAL A 38 0.52 0.53 -10.06
N GLU A 39 -0.07 -0.55 -9.57
CA GLU A 39 -0.67 -0.58 -8.23
C GLU A 39 0.34 -0.33 -7.11
N ARG A 40 1.58 -0.82 -7.27
CA ARG A 40 2.66 -0.55 -6.32
C ARG A 40 3.08 0.91 -6.35
N GLU A 41 3.19 1.49 -7.54
CA GLU A 41 3.57 2.89 -7.71
C GLU A 41 2.49 3.84 -7.19
N GLU A 42 1.22 3.55 -7.46
CA GLU A 42 0.08 4.32 -6.95
C GLU A 42 0.02 4.31 -5.43
N LYS A 43 0.24 3.15 -4.79
CA LYS A 43 0.33 3.06 -3.32
C LYS A 43 1.49 3.88 -2.77
N HIS A 44 2.63 3.83 -3.44
CA HIS A 44 3.82 4.55 -3.03
C HIS A 44 3.62 6.07 -3.14
N GLU A 45 3.02 6.53 -4.24
CA GLU A 45 2.73 7.95 -4.44
C GLU A 45 1.65 8.44 -3.48
N ASN A 46 0.59 7.66 -3.27
CA ASN A 46 -0.45 8.02 -2.30
C ASN A 46 0.13 8.18 -0.89
N PHE A 47 1.03 7.28 -0.47
CA PHE A 47 1.73 7.39 0.81
C PHE A 47 2.59 8.66 0.91
N LYS A 48 3.31 9.02 -0.16
CA LYS A 48 4.09 10.27 -0.21
C LYS A 48 3.20 11.50 -0.10
N GLN A 49 2.13 11.55 -0.88
CA GLN A 49 1.19 12.68 -0.88
C GLN A 49 0.52 12.83 0.49
N GLU A 50 0.17 11.71 1.13
CA GLU A 50 -0.36 11.71 2.49
C GLU A 50 0.65 12.27 3.49
N ALA A 51 1.90 11.78 3.47
CA ALA A 51 2.96 12.28 4.35
C ALA A 51 3.22 13.79 4.17
N LEU A 52 3.23 14.27 2.93
CA LEU A 52 3.36 15.70 2.62
C LEU A 52 2.14 16.50 3.12
N GLY A 53 0.94 15.96 2.98
CA GLY A 53 -0.29 16.55 3.49
C GLY A 53 -0.29 16.67 5.01
N SER A 54 0.03 15.58 5.72
CA SER A 54 0.19 15.58 7.18
C SER A 54 1.27 16.56 7.64
N TRP A 55 2.38 16.65 6.90
CA TRP A 55 3.44 17.61 7.18
C TRP A 55 2.97 19.06 7.05
N ALA A 56 2.22 19.39 5.98
CA ALA A 56 1.67 20.72 5.80
C ALA A 56 0.62 21.08 6.88
N ILE A 57 -0.18 20.11 7.32
CA ILE A 57 -1.14 20.30 8.42
C ILE A 57 -0.40 20.54 9.73
N TYR A 58 0.66 19.78 10.01
CA TYR A 58 1.51 19.98 11.18
C TYR A 58 2.12 21.38 11.20
N GLN A 59 2.68 21.85 10.08
CA GLN A 59 3.24 23.20 10.00
C GLN A 59 2.21 24.30 10.28
N LYS A 60 0.96 24.11 9.83
CA LYS A 60 -0.11 25.11 9.99
C LYS A 60 -0.78 25.08 11.36
N THR A 61 -0.93 23.91 11.95
CA THR A 61 -1.77 23.69 13.14
C THR A 61 -0.97 23.36 14.39
N GLY A 62 0.30 22.97 14.25
CA GLY A 62 1.15 22.48 15.34
C GLY A 62 0.65 21.16 15.97
N ARG A 63 -0.48 20.60 15.50
CA ARG A 63 -1.05 19.37 16.04
C ARG A 63 -0.22 18.18 15.58
N HIS A 64 0.30 17.47 16.55
CA HIS A 64 0.99 16.21 16.40
C HIS A 64 0.46 15.27 17.48
N LEU A 65 0.52 13.96 17.24
CA LEU A 65 0.31 13.02 18.33
C LEU A 65 1.49 13.11 19.30
N SER A 66 1.20 13.31 20.58
CA SER A 66 2.21 13.12 21.63
C SER A 66 2.48 11.63 21.85
N GLY A 67 3.71 11.28 22.25
CA GLY A 67 4.09 9.90 22.54
C GLY A 67 3.21 9.25 23.62
N ASP A 68 2.65 10.04 24.54
CA ASP A 68 1.72 9.54 25.56
C ASP A 68 0.33 9.25 24.99
N GLU A 69 -0.16 10.04 24.03
CA GLU A 69 -1.41 9.76 23.32
C GLU A 69 -1.29 8.49 22.47
N VAL A 70 -0.15 8.29 21.81
CA VAL A 70 0.16 7.06 21.07
C VAL A 70 0.21 5.87 22.03
N ARG A 71 0.84 6.02 23.20
CA ARG A 71 0.96 4.95 24.20
C ARG A 71 -0.40 4.55 24.76
N VAL A 72 -1.25 5.51 25.12
CA VAL A 72 -2.61 5.27 25.61
C VAL A 72 -3.45 4.59 24.53
N TRP A 73 -3.32 5.02 23.27
CA TRP A 73 -3.99 4.37 22.15
C TRP A 73 -3.49 2.93 21.91
N LEU A 74 -2.17 2.70 21.89
CA LEU A 74 -1.59 1.36 21.72
C LEU A 74 -1.94 0.41 22.88
N GLN A 75 -2.15 0.93 24.10
CA GLN A 75 -2.61 0.12 25.23
C GLN A 75 -4.03 -0.43 25.02
N THR A 76 -4.87 0.21 24.20
CA THR A 76 -6.20 -0.32 23.82
C THR A 76 -6.12 -1.52 22.87
N TRP A 77 -4.96 -1.78 22.25
CA TRP A 77 -4.78 -2.91 21.33
C TRP A 77 -4.55 -4.25 22.05
N VAL A 78 -4.23 -4.24 23.35
CA VAL A 78 -3.64 -5.40 24.03
C VAL A 78 -4.64 -6.36 24.72
N PRO A 79 -5.89 -6.00 25.07
CA PRO A 79 -6.88 -7.02 25.42
C PRO A 79 -7.93 -7.18 24.30
N ILE A 80 -7.63 -8.10 23.38
CA ILE A 80 -8.57 -8.90 22.56
C ILE A 80 -9.46 -8.13 21.56
N ARG A 81 -9.20 -8.41 20.27
CA ARG A 81 -10.20 -8.69 19.21
C ARG A 81 -11.47 -7.83 19.28
N ASN A 82 -11.33 -6.51 19.19
CA ASN A 82 -12.44 -5.66 18.77
C ASN A 82 -11.93 -4.61 17.80
N ARG A 83 -12.45 -4.61 16.56
CA ARG A 83 -11.97 -3.78 15.43
C ARG A 83 -12.52 -2.35 15.47
N ASP A 84 -13.09 -1.94 16.60
CA ASP A 84 -13.90 -0.73 16.72
C ASP A 84 -13.29 0.32 17.67
N THR A 85 -11.97 0.30 17.86
CA THR A 85 -11.29 1.42 18.53
C THR A 85 -11.10 2.57 17.55
N PRO A 86 -11.62 3.78 17.86
CA PRO A 86 -11.48 4.92 16.97
C PRO A 86 -10.00 5.24 16.81
N VAL A 87 -9.53 5.20 15.57
CA VAL A 87 -8.19 5.66 15.22
C VAL A 87 -8.10 7.15 15.58
N PRO A 88 -7.03 7.58 16.28
CA PRO A 88 -6.87 8.99 16.64
C PRO A 88 -6.81 9.81 15.35
N GLN A 89 -7.80 10.70 15.20
CA GLN A 89 -8.09 11.42 13.94
C GLN A 89 -7.03 12.45 13.53
N ILE A 90 -5.98 12.64 14.33
CA ILE A 90 -5.16 13.86 14.23
C ILE A 90 -4.18 13.82 13.02
N ILE A 91 -3.98 12.68 12.36
CA ILE A 91 -3.07 12.59 11.19
C ILE A 91 -3.72 11.91 9.97
N ILE A 92 -4.84 11.21 10.14
CA ILE A 92 -5.46 10.44 9.07
C ILE A 92 -6.48 11.34 8.35
N THR A 93 -6.05 12.02 7.28
CA THR A 93 -7.02 12.37 6.23
C THR A 93 -7.69 11.08 5.78
N GLU A 94 -9.02 11.11 5.59
CA GLU A 94 -9.99 10.02 5.39
C GLU A 94 -9.53 8.79 4.55
N GLY A 95 -8.48 8.92 3.74
CA GLY A 95 -7.79 7.84 3.01
C GLY A 95 -6.95 6.86 3.86
N ALA A 96 -6.42 7.25 5.04
CA ALA A 96 -5.60 6.31 5.84
C ALA A 96 -6.43 5.26 6.60
N ALA A 97 -7.76 5.39 6.66
CA ALA A 97 -8.61 4.27 7.08
C ALA A 97 -8.49 3.08 6.11
N GLN A 98 -8.19 3.33 4.83
CA GLN A 98 -8.00 2.29 3.82
C GLN A 98 -6.53 1.81 3.76
N GLY A 99 -5.56 2.71 3.93
CA GLY A 99 -4.12 2.39 3.97
C GLY A 99 -3.66 1.64 5.22
N PHE A 100 -4.14 2.03 6.41
CA PHE A 100 -3.85 1.30 7.65
C PHE A 100 -4.65 0.00 7.78
N GLY A 101 -5.81 -0.12 7.11
CA GLY A 101 -6.48 -1.40 6.88
C GLY A 101 -5.56 -2.40 6.15
N ALA A 102 -4.78 -1.95 5.16
CA ALA A 102 -3.80 -2.78 4.47
C ALA A 102 -2.59 -3.15 5.36
N LEU A 103 -2.14 -2.27 6.27
CA LEU A 103 -1.10 -2.61 7.25
C LEU A 103 -1.58 -3.64 8.29
N SER A 104 -2.87 -3.61 8.67
CA SER A 104 -3.48 -4.67 9.50
C SER A 104 -3.55 -6.02 8.77
N ALA A 105 -3.69 -6.01 7.43
CA ALA A 105 -3.62 -7.21 6.59
C ALA A 105 -2.18 -7.68 6.33
N PHE A 106 -1.21 -6.76 6.33
CA PHE A 106 0.22 -7.06 6.15
C PHE A 106 0.85 -7.65 7.43
N PHE A 107 0.48 -7.15 8.61
CA PHE A 107 0.92 -7.73 9.89
C PHE A 107 0.10 -8.96 10.34
N GLY A 108 -1.03 -9.23 9.68
CA GLY A 108 -1.98 -10.30 10.03
C GLY A 108 -1.91 -11.57 9.17
N ARG A 109 -0.88 -11.77 8.33
CA ARG A 109 -0.70 -13.02 7.58
C ARG A 109 0.15 -14.01 8.38
N LYS A 110 -0.57 -14.87 9.12
CA LYS A 110 -0.20 -16.20 9.64
C LYS A 110 1.21 -16.70 9.32
N ASN A 111 1.95 -17.06 10.38
CA ASN A 111 2.24 -18.49 10.60
C ASN A 111 1.08 -19.06 11.42
#